data_AF-A0AAD5CFK5-F1
#
_entry.id   AF-A0AAD5CFK5-F1
#
_cell.length_a   1.000
_cell.length_b   1.000
_cell.length_c   1.000
_cell.angle_alpha   90.00
_cell.angle_beta   90.00
_cell.angle_gamma   90.00
#
_symmetry.space_group_name_H-M   'P 1'
#
loop_
_entity.id
_entity.type
_entity.pdbx_description
1 polymer ?
#
loop_
_entity_poly.entity_id
_entity_poly.type
_entity_poly.pdbx_seq_one_letter_code
_entity_poly.pdbx_strand_id
1 'polypeptide(L)'
;MSQSLELLLIQFLMPDNDARRQAEDQIKRLAKDPQVVPALIHHLRTAKTPNVRQLAAVLLRKKITGHWAKLPPNLRQLVKQSLIESITLEHSPPVRRASANVVSIIAKYAVPGGEWPDLLPFLFQCSQSPQEDHREVALILFSSLTETIGDSFRPYFADLQALLLKCLQDETSNTVRVAALKAVGSFIEFTHDAAEVIKFREFIPSILNVSRQCIASGDEDVAIIAFEIFDELIESPAPLLGDSVKAIVHFSLEVCSSPNLDSSTRHQAIQIISWLAKYKSSSLKKHSLIIPILQVLCPLLTESASREEGDDDLAPDRAAAEVLDTMSLKLPKHVFPPVFEFASLSSQSVDPKFREASVTVLGVISEGCLELMKEKLGPVLHIVLGGLRDPEQVVRGASSFALGQFAEYLQPEIISHYESVLPCILNAIEDSSDDVKEKSYYALAAFCENMGEEILPFLDSLMGKLFAALQTSKRMLQETCMSAIGSVASAAEQAFLPYAERVLELMKNFMILTSDEDLRSRARATELVGIVAMVVG
;
A
#
# COMPACT_ATOMS: atom_id res chain seq x y z
N MET A 1 12.04 43.51 -27.58
CA MET A 1 11.55 42.62 -26.50
C MET A 1 12.49 41.44 -26.26
N SER A 2 12.97 40.74 -27.30
CA SER A 2 13.85 39.56 -27.16
C SER A 2 15.17 39.82 -26.39
N GLN A 3 16.02 40.75 -26.82
CA GLN A 3 17.29 41.02 -26.12
C GLN A 3 17.12 41.44 -24.66
N SER A 4 16.05 42.19 -24.35
CA SER A 4 15.71 42.59 -22.98
C SER A 4 15.22 41.40 -22.13
N LEU A 5 14.53 40.43 -22.74
CA LEU A 5 14.05 39.24 -22.04
C LEU A 5 15.19 38.27 -21.73
N GLU A 6 16.16 38.11 -22.63
CA GLU A 6 17.33 37.24 -22.41
C GLU A 6 18.13 37.67 -21.17
N LEU A 7 18.38 38.97 -21.00
CA LEU A 7 19.06 39.50 -19.82
C LEU A 7 18.28 39.22 -18.52
N LEU A 8 16.96 39.32 -18.56
CA LEU A 8 16.11 38.98 -17.41
C LEU A 8 16.12 37.49 -17.10
N LEU A 9 16.12 36.62 -18.12
CA LEU A 9 16.23 35.17 -17.94
C LEU A 9 17.58 34.80 -17.32
N ILE A 10 18.67 35.43 -17.76
CA ILE A 10 20.01 35.23 -17.18
C ILE A 10 20.03 35.73 -15.73
N GLN A 11 19.50 36.94 -15.46
CA GLN A 11 19.45 37.52 -14.13
C GLN A 11 18.62 36.67 -13.15
N PHE A 12 17.53 36.06 -13.62
CA PHE A 12 16.71 35.15 -12.82
C PHE A 12 17.45 33.87 -12.39
N LEU A 13 18.48 33.47 -13.13
CA LEU A 13 19.30 32.29 -12.84
C LEU A 13 20.51 32.61 -11.94
N MET A 14 20.72 33.87 -11.56
CA MET A 14 21.82 34.27 -10.68
C MET A 14 21.55 33.87 -9.21
N PRO A 15 22.60 33.60 -8.42
CA PRO A 15 22.47 33.25 -6.99
C PRO A 15 22.02 34.43 -6.11
N ASP A 16 22.06 35.66 -6.61
CA ASP A 16 21.62 36.86 -5.89
C ASP A 16 20.09 36.92 -5.80
N ASN A 17 19.58 36.86 -4.56
CA ASN A 17 18.14 36.85 -4.26
C ASN A 17 17.42 38.16 -4.67
N ASP A 18 18.09 39.31 -4.54
CA ASP A 18 17.48 40.61 -4.89
C ASP A 18 17.42 40.78 -6.41
N ALA A 19 18.50 40.41 -7.11
CA ALA A 19 18.53 40.39 -8.57
C ALA A 19 17.48 39.41 -9.15
N ARG A 20 17.33 38.22 -8.55
CA ARG A 20 16.34 37.23 -8.96
C ARG A 20 14.91 37.72 -8.78
N ARG A 21 14.58 38.33 -7.63
CA ARG A 21 13.25 38.91 -7.36
C ARG A 21 12.90 40.02 -8.35
N GLN A 22 13.85 40.92 -8.62
CA GLN A 22 13.65 42.01 -9.59
C GLN A 22 13.41 41.47 -11.01
N ALA A 23 14.18 40.48 -11.44
CA ALA A 23 13.99 39.84 -12.73
C ALA A 23 12.61 39.13 -12.82
N GLU A 24 12.20 38.44 -11.75
CA GLU A 24 10.91 37.75 -11.69
C GLU A 24 9.72 38.72 -11.87
N ASP A 25 9.73 39.86 -11.17
CA ASP A 25 8.65 40.84 -11.25
C ASP A 25 8.56 41.47 -12.65
N GLN A 26 9.71 41.73 -13.28
CA GLN A 26 9.74 42.24 -14.65
C GLN A 26 9.25 41.19 -15.66
N ILE A 27 9.67 39.93 -15.52
CA ILE A 27 9.18 38.81 -16.33
C ILE A 27 7.67 38.64 -16.14
N LYS A 28 7.15 38.73 -14.91
CA LYS A 28 5.70 38.66 -14.62
C LYS A 28 4.92 39.77 -15.33
N ARG A 29 5.46 40.99 -15.41
CA ARG A 29 4.84 42.12 -16.13
C ARG A 29 4.83 41.88 -17.63
N LEU A 30 5.98 41.51 -18.22
CA LEU A 30 6.11 41.20 -19.64
C LEU A 30 5.23 40.02 -20.05
N ALA A 31 5.08 39.02 -19.19
CA ALA A 31 4.29 37.83 -19.44
C ALA A 31 2.76 38.09 -19.50
N LYS A 32 2.29 39.31 -19.21
CA LYS A 32 0.89 39.70 -19.43
C LYS A 32 0.57 39.93 -20.91
N ASP A 33 1.57 40.28 -21.72
CA ASP A 33 1.43 40.49 -23.16
C ASP A 33 1.57 39.15 -23.92
N PRO A 34 0.62 38.78 -24.81
CA PRO A 34 0.76 37.61 -25.69
C PRO A 34 2.05 37.60 -26.53
N GLN A 35 2.66 38.77 -26.81
CA GLN A 35 3.94 38.87 -27.52
C GLN A 35 5.13 38.24 -26.76
N VAL A 36 4.95 37.90 -25.49
CA VAL A 36 5.93 37.12 -24.74
C VAL A 36 6.13 35.72 -25.34
N VAL A 37 5.11 35.15 -26.00
CA VAL A 37 5.17 33.78 -26.52
C VAL A 37 6.20 33.63 -27.66
N PRO A 38 6.17 34.46 -28.73
CA PRO A 38 7.23 34.45 -29.74
C PRO A 38 8.63 34.74 -29.17
N ALA A 39 8.74 35.61 -28.16
CA ALA A 39 10.01 35.91 -27.53
C ALA A 39 10.58 34.70 -26.78
N LEU A 40 9.76 33.99 -26.00
CA LEU A 40 10.17 32.78 -25.29
C LEU A 40 10.53 31.65 -26.27
N ILE A 41 9.79 31.49 -27.38
CA ILE A 41 10.14 30.54 -28.44
C ILE A 41 11.47 30.88 -29.10
N HIS A 42 11.73 32.17 -29.35
CA HIS A 42 13.02 32.60 -29.89
C HIS A 42 14.17 32.18 -28.97
N HIS A 43 14.08 32.50 -27.67
CA HIS A 43 15.14 32.14 -26.71
C HIS A 43 15.26 30.63 -26.50
N LEU A 44 14.15 29.89 -26.55
CA LEU A 44 14.19 28.43 -26.55
C LEU A 44 15.05 27.87 -27.70
N ARG A 45 15.03 28.51 -28.88
CA ARG A 45 15.78 28.04 -30.06
C ARG A 45 17.20 28.58 -30.14
N THR A 46 17.42 29.83 -29.75
CA THR A 46 18.65 30.57 -30.07
C THR A 46 19.57 30.86 -28.89
N ALA A 47 19.07 30.77 -27.64
CA ALA A 47 19.89 31.12 -26.49
C ALA A 47 21.08 30.16 -26.38
N LYS A 48 22.28 30.69 -26.11
CA LYS A 48 23.53 29.90 -26.10
C LYS A 48 23.57 28.90 -24.94
N THR A 49 23.06 29.30 -23.78
CA THR A 49 23.10 28.50 -22.55
C THR A 49 21.85 27.62 -22.42
N PRO A 50 21.99 26.31 -22.18
CA PRO A 50 20.86 25.39 -21.98
C PRO A 50 19.91 25.82 -20.86
N ASN A 51 20.42 26.38 -19.76
CA ASN A 51 19.59 26.83 -18.63
C ASN A 51 18.60 27.94 -19.02
N VAL A 52 19.01 28.86 -19.90
CA VAL A 52 18.12 29.92 -20.42
C VAL A 52 17.07 29.31 -21.37
N ARG A 53 17.46 28.34 -22.20
CA ARG A 53 16.51 27.61 -23.06
C ARG A 53 15.47 26.86 -22.23
N GLN A 54 15.91 26.15 -21.19
CA GLN A 54 15.03 25.43 -20.26
C GLN A 54 14.09 26.38 -19.54
N LEU A 55 14.59 27.49 -19.01
CA LEU A 55 13.76 28.49 -18.32
C LEU A 55 12.73 29.11 -19.28
N ALA A 56 13.11 29.38 -20.53
CA ALA A 56 12.19 29.87 -21.55
C ALA A 56 11.05 28.88 -21.80
N ALA A 57 11.33 27.58 -21.92
CA ALA A 57 10.30 26.54 -22.04
C ALA A 57 9.42 26.43 -20.79
N VAL A 58 9.98 26.49 -19.57
CA VAL A 58 9.22 26.43 -18.32
C VAL A 58 8.28 27.63 -18.17
N LEU A 59 8.74 28.84 -18.52
CA LEU A 59 7.90 30.05 -18.51
C LEU A 59 6.83 29.99 -19.59
N LEU A 60 7.17 29.49 -20.78
CA LEU A 60 6.22 29.27 -21.87
C LEU A 60 5.10 28.33 -21.41
N ARG A 61 5.45 27.19 -20.80
CA ARG A 61 4.50 26.23 -20.21
C ARG A 61 3.50 26.92 -19.28
N LYS A 62 3.98 27.80 -18.40
CA LYS A 62 3.15 28.52 -17.42
C LYS A 62 2.22 29.57 -18.02
N LYS A 63 2.52 30.09 -19.22
CA LYS A 63 1.83 31.25 -19.80
C LYS A 63 1.04 30.93 -21.07
N ILE A 64 1.37 29.84 -21.76
CA ILE A 64 0.77 29.51 -23.04
C ILE A 64 -0.74 29.28 -22.93
N THR A 65 -1.24 28.68 -21.85
CA THR A 65 -2.67 28.44 -21.64
C THR A 65 -3.51 29.72 -21.67
N GLY A 66 -3.05 30.78 -21.00
CA GLY A 66 -3.76 32.07 -20.94
C GLY A 66 -3.66 32.91 -22.22
N HIS A 67 -2.75 32.56 -23.14
CA HIS A 67 -2.48 33.31 -24.36
C HIS A 67 -2.84 32.55 -25.64
N TRP A 68 -2.98 31.22 -25.61
CA TRP A 68 -3.13 30.38 -26.81
C TRP A 68 -4.24 30.86 -27.75
N ALA A 69 -5.43 31.12 -27.21
CA ALA A 69 -6.58 31.60 -27.98
C ALA A 69 -6.35 32.99 -28.63
N LYS A 70 -5.50 33.84 -28.02
CA LYS A 70 -5.19 35.20 -28.50
C LYS A 70 -4.13 35.20 -29.59
N LEU A 71 -3.43 34.09 -29.81
CA LEU A 71 -2.38 34.00 -30.83
C LEU A 71 -3.00 33.82 -32.21
N PRO A 72 -2.51 34.55 -33.24
CA PRO A 72 -2.91 34.34 -34.62
C PRO A 72 -2.42 32.96 -35.14
N PRO A 73 -3.09 32.39 -36.16
CA PRO A 73 -2.81 31.02 -36.63
C PRO A 73 -1.35 30.78 -37.04
N ASN A 74 -0.71 31.76 -37.68
CA ASN A 74 0.71 31.69 -38.06
C ASN A 74 1.64 31.57 -36.86
N LEU A 75 1.38 32.28 -35.76
CA LEU A 75 2.16 32.17 -34.53
C LEU A 75 1.90 30.85 -33.80
N ARG A 76 0.66 30.34 -33.82
CA ARG A 76 0.38 29.00 -33.28
C ARG A 76 1.15 27.92 -34.05
N GLN A 77 1.20 28.00 -35.38
CA GLN A 77 1.99 27.08 -36.20
C GLN A 77 3.49 27.21 -35.92
N LEU A 78 4.01 28.43 -35.81
CA LEU A 78 5.42 28.66 -35.45
C LEU A 78 5.77 28.04 -34.10
N VAL A 79 4.91 28.20 -33.08
CA VAL A 79 5.10 27.59 -31.75
C VAL A 79 5.16 26.06 -31.86
N LYS A 80 4.19 25.45 -32.55
CA LYS A 80 4.13 23.99 -32.75
C LYS A 80 5.40 23.45 -33.42
N GLN A 81 5.80 24.06 -34.53
CA GLN A 81 6.99 23.65 -35.28
C GLN A 81 8.28 23.85 -34.45
N SER A 82 8.39 24.98 -33.75
CA SER A 82 9.56 25.28 -32.91
C SER A 82 9.74 24.29 -31.76
N LEU A 83 8.64 23.80 -31.18
CA LEU A 83 8.69 22.79 -30.12
C LEU A 83 9.11 21.42 -30.66
N ILE A 84 8.59 21.02 -31.83
CA ILE A 84 8.99 19.80 -32.53
C ILE A 84 10.48 19.83 -32.88
N GLU A 85 10.96 20.94 -33.46
CA GLU A 85 12.39 21.16 -33.75
C GLU A 85 13.23 21.15 -32.46
N SER A 86 12.72 21.74 -31.37
CA SER A 86 13.41 21.74 -30.08
C SER A 86 13.54 20.34 -29.48
N ILE A 87 12.63 19.41 -29.77
CA ILE A 87 12.73 18.04 -29.25
C ILE A 87 13.81 17.24 -30.01
N THR A 88 13.97 17.50 -31.30
CA THR A 88 14.88 16.72 -32.18
C THR A 88 16.29 17.29 -32.30
N LEU A 89 16.45 18.61 -32.20
CA LEU A 89 17.75 19.27 -32.39
C LEU A 89 18.47 19.57 -31.07
N GLU A 90 17.77 19.54 -29.94
CA GLU A 90 18.35 19.91 -28.65
C GLU A 90 19.13 18.75 -28.02
N HIS A 91 20.35 19.06 -27.60
CA HIS A 91 21.24 18.09 -26.95
C HIS A 91 21.09 18.03 -25.43
N SER A 92 20.46 19.04 -24.81
CA SER A 92 20.27 19.10 -23.36
C SER A 92 18.97 18.40 -22.93
N PRO A 93 19.03 17.27 -22.19
CA PRO A 93 17.83 16.55 -21.73
C PRO A 93 16.84 17.40 -20.93
N PRO A 94 17.28 18.29 -20.00
CA PRO A 94 16.37 19.18 -19.28
C PRO A 94 15.56 20.12 -20.19
N VAL A 95 16.14 20.54 -21.32
CA VAL A 95 15.48 21.44 -22.27
C VAL A 95 14.48 20.64 -23.11
N ARG A 96 14.85 19.46 -23.62
CA ARG A 96 13.91 18.56 -24.32
C ARG A 96 12.70 18.23 -23.46
N ARG A 97 12.90 17.87 -22.19
CA ARG A 97 11.81 17.57 -21.25
C ARG A 97 10.95 18.80 -20.97
N ALA A 98 11.55 19.99 -20.86
CA ALA A 98 10.79 21.23 -20.71
C ALA A 98 9.95 21.54 -21.98
N SER A 99 10.50 21.34 -23.18
CA SER A 99 9.78 21.49 -24.45
C SER A 99 8.64 20.48 -24.58
N ALA A 100 8.88 19.21 -24.23
CA ALA A 100 7.85 18.17 -24.18
C ALA A 100 6.68 18.57 -23.27
N ASN A 101 6.97 19.09 -22.07
CA ASN A 101 5.93 19.57 -21.16
C ASN A 101 5.10 20.73 -21.74
N VAL A 102 5.69 21.58 -22.59
CA VAL A 102 4.93 22.62 -23.32
C VAL A 102 4.03 21.99 -24.38
N VAL A 103 4.55 20.99 -25.13
CA VAL A 103 3.79 20.23 -26.12
C VAL A 103 2.55 19.60 -25.48
N SER A 104 2.69 18.91 -24.34
CA SER A 104 1.55 18.29 -23.64
C SER A 104 0.44 19.30 -23.32
N ILE A 105 0.80 20.48 -22.83
CA ILE A 105 -0.19 21.52 -22.49
C ILE A 105 -0.89 22.06 -23.73
N ILE A 106 -0.16 22.31 -24.82
CA ILE A 106 -0.76 22.83 -26.06
C ILE A 106 -1.64 21.76 -26.71
N ALA A 107 -1.20 20.50 -26.69
CA ALA A 107 -1.90 19.38 -27.28
C ALA A 107 -3.31 19.21 -26.71
N LYS A 108 -3.48 19.42 -25.39
CA LYS A 108 -4.79 19.43 -24.72
C LYS A 108 -5.86 20.28 -25.42
N TYR A 109 -5.47 21.38 -26.06
CA TYR A 109 -6.39 22.27 -26.78
C TYR A 109 -6.33 22.06 -28.28
N ALA A 110 -5.12 21.87 -28.82
CA ALA A 110 -4.88 21.89 -30.26
C ALA A 110 -5.22 20.55 -30.95
N VAL A 111 -5.10 19.42 -30.25
CA VAL A 111 -5.38 18.09 -30.85
C VAL A 111 -6.88 17.85 -30.96
N PRO A 112 -7.71 18.02 -29.89
CA PRO A 112 -9.16 17.83 -30.02
C PRO A 112 -9.81 18.81 -31.00
N GLY A 113 -9.25 20.02 -31.13
CA GLY A 113 -9.67 21.02 -32.12
C GLY A 113 -9.23 20.74 -33.56
N GLY A 114 -8.51 19.65 -33.82
CA GLY A 114 -7.97 19.32 -35.14
C GLY A 114 -6.88 20.28 -35.65
N GLU A 115 -6.35 21.14 -34.78
CA GLU A 115 -5.37 22.16 -35.16
C GLU A 115 -3.93 21.60 -35.22
N TRP A 116 -3.65 20.40 -34.71
CA TRP A 116 -2.30 19.82 -34.68
C TRP A 116 -2.25 18.35 -35.13
N PRO A 117 -2.55 18.06 -36.41
CA PRO A 117 -2.56 16.69 -36.94
C PRO A 117 -1.16 16.04 -36.95
N ASP A 118 -0.09 16.85 -37.06
CA ASP A 118 1.28 16.35 -37.23
C ASP A 118 1.91 15.82 -35.93
N LEU A 119 1.30 16.07 -34.77
CA LEU A 119 1.89 15.70 -33.48
C LEU A 119 2.00 14.18 -33.30
N LEU A 120 0.92 13.44 -33.55
CA LEU A 120 0.94 11.98 -33.39
C LEU A 120 1.89 11.29 -34.38
N PRO A 121 1.85 11.59 -35.70
CA PRO A 121 2.84 11.08 -36.65
C PRO A 121 4.29 11.37 -36.22
N PHE A 122 4.55 12.59 -35.72
CA PHE A 122 5.86 12.97 -35.21
C PHE A 122 6.31 12.09 -34.03
N LEU A 123 5.42 11.83 -33.07
CA LEU A 123 5.74 10.98 -31.91
C LEU A 123 6.02 9.52 -32.31
N PHE A 124 5.22 8.97 -33.23
CA PHE A 124 5.46 7.64 -33.79
C PHE A 124 6.79 7.54 -34.55
N GLN A 125 7.21 8.62 -35.21
CA GLN A 125 8.52 8.68 -35.86
C GLN A 125 9.64 8.79 -34.83
N CYS A 126 9.48 9.62 -33.80
CA CYS A 126 10.50 9.83 -32.76
C CYS A 126 10.73 8.58 -31.91
N SER A 127 9.67 7.84 -31.57
CA SER A 127 9.76 6.58 -30.82
C SER A 127 10.51 5.48 -31.58
N GLN A 128 10.67 5.62 -32.89
CA GLN A 128 11.41 4.69 -33.76
C GLN A 128 12.74 5.27 -34.24
N SER A 129 13.17 6.40 -33.69
CA SER A 129 14.43 7.05 -34.07
C SER A 129 15.66 6.22 -33.66
N PRO A 130 16.76 6.24 -34.41
CA PRO A 130 18.01 5.62 -33.98
C PRO A 130 18.60 6.27 -32.71
N GLN A 131 18.25 7.53 -32.41
CA GLN A 131 18.71 8.24 -31.22
C GLN A 131 17.86 7.87 -30.01
N GLU A 132 18.47 7.36 -28.94
CA GLU A 132 17.75 6.98 -27.71
C GLU A 132 17.01 8.16 -27.08
N ASP A 133 17.63 9.35 -27.13
CA ASP A 133 17.09 10.61 -26.63
C ASP A 133 15.72 10.96 -27.24
N HIS A 134 15.55 10.69 -28.54
CA HIS A 134 14.28 10.92 -29.23
C HIS A 134 13.23 9.91 -28.81
N ARG A 135 13.63 8.63 -28.64
CA ARG A 135 12.72 7.57 -28.22
C ARG A 135 12.22 7.82 -26.79
N GLU A 136 13.11 8.15 -25.87
CA GLU A 136 12.77 8.47 -24.47
C GLU A 136 11.75 9.61 -24.40
N VAL A 137 12.03 10.74 -25.06
CA VAL A 137 11.15 11.92 -24.99
C VAL A 137 9.80 11.67 -25.65
N ALA A 138 9.75 10.88 -26.73
CA ALA A 138 8.49 10.49 -27.35
C ALA A 138 7.61 9.67 -26.41
N LEU A 139 8.19 8.74 -25.65
CA LEU A 139 7.45 7.91 -24.69
C LEU A 139 6.96 8.71 -23.47
N ILE A 140 7.78 9.63 -22.96
CA ILE A 140 7.36 10.59 -21.93
C ILE A 140 6.18 11.43 -22.42
N LEU A 141 6.23 11.89 -23.68
CA LEU A 141 5.14 12.62 -24.29
C LEU A 141 3.89 11.76 -24.45
N PHE A 142 4.01 10.51 -24.89
CA PHE A 142 2.87 9.60 -24.96
C PHE A 142 2.20 9.45 -23.58
N SER A 143 2.96 9.14 -22.53
CA SER A 143 2.47 9.06 -21.14
C SER A 143 1.71 10.33 -20.72
N SER A 144 2.34 11.50 -20.87
CA SER A 144 1.74 12.79 -20.47
C SER A 144 0.53 13.18 -21.34
N LEU A 145 0.53 12.80 -22.61
CA LEU A 145 -0.59 13.07 -23.50
C LEU A 145 -1.79 12.17 -23.19
N THR A 146 -1.57 10.95 -22.72
CA THR A 146 -2.64 10.03 -22.35
C THR A 146 -3.54 10.64 -21.27
N GLU A 147 -2.96 11.30 -20.26
CA GLU A 147 -3.70 12.04 -19.22
C GLU A 147 -4.54 13.22 -19.77
N THR A 148 -4.17 13.78 -20.92
CA THR A 148 -4.78 15.04 -21.43
C THR A 148 -5.69 14.85 -22.64
N ILE A 149 -5.38 13.89 -23.51
CA ILE A 149 -6.06 13.61 -24.77
C ILE A 149 -6.24 12.10 -25.01
N GLY A 150 -6.33 11.29 -23.95
CA GLY A 150 -6.50 9.84 -23.98
C GLY A 150 -7.49 9.32 -25.03
N ASP A 151 -8.68 9.92 -25.10
CA ASP A 151 -9.73 9.54 -26.07
C ASP A 151 -9.32 9.70 -27.53
N SER A 152 -8.43 10.66 -27.82
CA SER A 152 -7.93 10.91 -29.18
C SER A 152 -6.97 9.80 -29.66
N PHE A 153 -6.45 8.97 -28.75
CA PHE A 153 -5.59 7.84 -29.09
C PHE A 153 -6.33 6.58 -29.51
N ARG A 154 -7.66 6.50 -29.29
CA ARG A 154 -8.47 5.31 -29.62
C ARG A 154 -8.24 4.77 -31.04
N PRO A 155 -8.20 5.59 -32.10
CA PRO A 155 -7.99 5.09 -33.45
C PRO A 155 -6.59 4.48 -33.68
N TYR A 156 -5.63 4.85 -32.84
CA TYR A 156 -4.21 4.47 -32.95
C TYR A 156 -3.78 3.45 -31.89
N PHE A 157 -4.73 2.94 -31.08
CA PHE A 157 -4.41 2.15 -29.89
C PHE A 157 -3.62 0.87 -30.22
N ALA A 158 -3.98 0.18 -31.31
CA ALA A 158 -3.26 -1.01 -31.76
C ALA A 158 -1.79 -0.70 -32.18
N ASP A 159 -1.57 0.41 -32.87
CA ASP A 159 -0.24 0.84 -33.29
C ASP A 159 0.60 1.28 -32.08
N LEU A 160 -0.01 1.98 -31.13
CA LEU A 160 0.63 2.36 -29.87
C LEU A 160 1.02 1.14 -29.05
N GLN A 161 0.17 0.13 -28.98
CA GLN A 161 0.47 -1.10 -28.26
C GLN A 161 1.69 -1.81 -28.86
N ALA A 162 1.72 -2.00 -30.18
CA ALA A 162 2.87 -2.60 -30.86
C ALA A 162 4.16 -1.77 -30.65
N LEU A 163 4.04 -0.44 -30.68
CA LEU A 163 5.15 0.47 -30.45
C LEU A 163 5.69 0.37 -29.02
N LEU A 164 4.81 0.46 -28.01
CA LEU A 164 5.20 0.42 -26.60
C LEU A 164 5.88 -0.90 -26.26
N LEU A 165 5.37 -2.02 -26.78
CA LEU A 165 5.99 -3.33 -26.58
C LEU A 165 7.40 -3.38 -27.16
N LYS A 166 7.59 -2.85 -28.38
CA LYS A 166 8.91 -2.74 -29.02
C LYS A 166 9.87 -1.86 -28.22
N CYS A 167 9.41 -0.72 -27.69
CA CYS A 167 10.23 0.18 -26.87
C CYS A 167 10.55 -0.41 -25.49
N LEU A 168 9.66 -1.21 -24.92
CA LEU A 168 9.90 -1.92 -23.67
C LEU A 168 10.96 -3.03 -23.83
N GLN A 169 11.13 -3.52 -25.06
CA GLN A 169 12.15 -4.48 -25.48
C GLN A 169 13.38 -3.82 -26.12
N ASP A 170 13.57 -2.50 -25.96
CA ASP A 170 14.70 -1.78 -26.55
C ASP A 170 16.03 -2.39 -26.03
N GLU A 171 16.83 -2.97 -26.93
CA GLU A 171 18.09 -3.64 -26.56
C GLU A 171 19.19 -2.65 -26.20
N THR A 172 19.08 -1.41 -26.66
CA THR A 172 20.17 -0.43 -26.62
C THR A 172 20.11 0.49 -25.41
N SER A 173 18.92 0.77 -24.87
CA SER A 173 18.75 1.84 -23.87
C SER A 173 17.78 1.48 -22.75
N ASN A 174 18.27 1.53 -21.50
CA ASN A 174 17.43 1.32 -20.33
C ASN A 174 16.45 2.48 -20.08
N THR A 175 16.85 3.71 -20.38
CA THR A 175 15.99 4.90 -20.19
C THR A 175 14.75 4.84 -21.08
N VAL A 176 14.91 4.33 -22.31
CA VAL A 176 13.78 4.07 -23.24
C VAL A 176 12.86 3.00 -22.67
N ARG A 177 13.39 1.90 -22.14
CA ARG A 177 12.59 0.83 -21.53
C ARG A 177 11.79 1.34 -20.33
N VAL A 178 12.41 2.13 -19.45
CA VAL A 178 11.73 2.76 -18.30
C VAL A 178 10.65 3.74 -18.76
N ALA A 179 10.94 4.58 -19.74
CA ALA A 179 9.94 5.51 -20.29
C ALA A 179 8.77 4.76 -20.95
N ALA A 180 9.04 3.62 -21.61
CA ALA A 180 8.01 2.76 -22.18
C ALA A 180 7.12 2.15 -21.09
N LEU A 181 7.71 1.66 -19.99
CA LEU A 181 6.96 1.11 -18.86
C LEU A 181 6.03 2.17 -18.24
N LYS A 182 6.55 3.38 -18.01
CA LYS A 182 5.74 4.52 -17.51
C LYS A 182 4.58 4.86 -18.45
N ALA A 183 4.84 4.86 -19.76
CA ALA A 183 3.78 5.06 -20.74
C ALA A 183 2.74 3.93 -20.72
N VAL A 184 3.15 2.67 -20.61
CA VAL A 184 2.24 1.52 -20.46
C VAL A 184 1.33 1.70 -19.24
N GLY A 185 1.88 2.16 -18.10
CA GLY A 185 1.11 2.52 -16.90
C GLY A 185 0.04 3.56 -17.18
N SER A 186 0.37 4.66 -17.88
CA SER A 186 -0.64 5.66 -18.23
C SER A 186 -1.71 5.15 -19.21
N PHE A 187 -1.37 4.20 -20.09
CA PHE A 187 -2.31 3.70 -21.10
C PHE A 187 -3.25 2.62 -20.60
N ILE A 188 -2.89 1.88 -19.55
CA ILE A 188 -3.73 0.78 -19.05
C ILE A 188 -5.06 1.30 -18.49
N GLU A 189 -5.07 2.47 -17.86
CA GLU A 189 -6.29 3.15 -17.36
C GLU A 189 -7.34 3.39 -18.46
N PHE A 190 -6.90 3.53 -19.72
CA PHE A 190 -7.77 3.79 -20.87
C PHE A 190 -8.22 2.51 -21.59
N THR A 191 -7.76 1.34 -21.15
CA THR A 191 -8.24 0.08 -21.72
C THR A 191 -9.62 -0.24 -21.18
N HIS A 192 -10.59 -0.44 -22.07
CA HIS A 192 -11.98 -0.73 -21.66
C HIS A 192 -12.53 -2.01 -22.30
N ASP A 193 -11.92 -2.48 -23.40
CA ASP A 193 -12.31 -3.73 -24.06
C ASP A 193 -11.48 -4.90 -23.55
N ALA A 194 -12.14 -6.01 -23.23
CA ALA A 194 -11.50 -7.26 -22.86
C ALA A 194 -10.45 -7.72 -23.90
N ALA A 195 -10.70 -7.48 -25.20
CA ALA A 195 -9.73 -7.82 -26.25
C ALA A 195 -8.45 -6.97 -26.20
N GLU A 196 -8.55 -5.70 -25.80
CA GLU A 196 -7.40 -4.81 -25.61
C GLU A 196 -6.59 -5.26 -24.39
N VAL A 197 -7.26 -5.53 -23.27
CA VAL A 197 -6.60 -5.93 -22.02
C VAL A 197 -5.91 -7.29 -22.17
N ILE A 198 -6.45 -8.25 -22.94
CA ILE A 198 -5.79 -9.54 -23.19
C ILE A 198 -4.42 -9.36 -23.85
N LYS A 199 -4.28 -8.38 -24.75
CA LYS A 199 -3.01 -8.10 -25.41
C LYS A 199 -1.97 -7.49 -24.45
N PHE A 200 -2.39 -6.87 -23.33
CA PHE A 200 -1.47 -6.42 -22.28
C PHE A 200 -0.69 -7.57 -21.62
N ARG A 201 -1.17 -8.82 -21.76
CA ARG A 201 -0.40 -10.00 -21.32
C ARG A 201 0.98 -10.09 -21.97
N GLU A 202 1.13 -9.61 -23.20
CA GLU A 202 2.41 -9.63 -23.94
C GLU A 202 3.46 -8.69 -23.31
N PHE A 203 3.02 -7.70 -22.54
CA PHE A 203 3.90 -6.74 -21.87
C PHE A 203 4.48 -7.31 -20.58
N ILE A 204 3.75 -8.20 -19.89
CA ILE A 204 4.12 -8.70 -18.56
C ILE A 204 5.57 -9.20 -18.50
N PRO A 205 6.07 -10.06 -19.42
CA PRO A 205 7.47 -10.51 -19.37
C PRO A 205 8.48 -9.37 -19.47
N SER A 206 8.18 -8.38 -20.31
CA SER A 206 9.07 -7.23 -20.54
C SER A 206 9.04 -6.26 -19.36
N ILE A 207 7.85 -6.02 -18.77
CA ILE A 207 7.68 -5.22 -17.53
C ILE A 207 8.52 -5.85 -16.42
N LEU A 208 8.34 -7.15 -16.17
CA LEU A 208 9.09 -7.87 -15.12
C LEU A 208 10.61 -7.79 -15.32
N ASN A 209 11.08 -7.90 -16.57
CA ASN A 209 12.51 -7.80 -16.87
C ASN A 209 13.06 -6.39 -16.59
N VAL A 210 12.33 -5.34 -17.00
CA VAL A 210 12.73 -3.94 -16.77
C VAL A 210 12.74 -3.62 -15.28
N SER A 211 11.71 -4.03 -14.54
CA SER A 211 11.64 -3.81 -13.09
C SER A 211 12.78 -4.50 -12.35
N ARG A 212 13.11 -5.75 -12.68
CA ARG A 212 14.27 -6.47 -12.11
C ARG A 212 15.58 -5.73 -12.34
N GLN A 213 15.79 -5.21 -13.56
CA GLN A 213 16.99 -4.45 -13.90
C GLN A 213 17.08 -3.13 -13.11
N CYS A 214 15.95 -2.42 -12.96
CA CYS A 214 15.90 -1.15 -12.23
C CYS A 214 16.14 -1.35 -10.73
N ILE A 215 15.53 -2.36 -10.12
CA ILE A 215 15.77 -2.75 -8.73
C ILE A 215 17.27 -3.06 -8.53
N ALA A 216 17.88 -3.83 -9.43
CA ALA A 216 19.31 -4.15 -9.35
C ALA A 216 20.23 -2.91 -9.47
N SER A 217 19.73 -1.82 -10.08
CA SER A 217 20.42 -0.53 -10.17
C SER A 217 20.08 0.47 -9.05
N GLY A 218 19.18 0.11 -8.13
CA GLY A 218 18.72 0.98 -7.03
C GLY A 218 17.62 1.97 -7.41
N ASP A 219 16.95 1.78 -8.55
CA ASP A 219 15.78 2.57 -8.97
C ASP A 219 14.50 1.77 -8.67
N GLU A 220 13.93 2.00 -7.49
CA GLU A 220 12.75 1.28 -7.00
C GLU A 220 11.43 1.84 -7.54
N ASP A 221 11.40 3.11 -7.96
CA ASP A 221 10.19 3.78 -8.47
C ASP A 221 9.57 3.01 -9.65
N VAL A 222 10.41 2.41 -10.49
CA VAL A 222 9.97 1.63 -11.65
C VAL A 222 9.28 0.33 -11.24
N ALA A 223 9.66 -0.26 -10.11
CA ALA A 223 9.00 -1.46 -9.58
C ALA A 223 7.60 -1.13 -9.06
N ILE A 224 7.43 0.02 -8.41
CA ILE A 224 6.13 0.49 -7.91
C ILE A 224 5.15 0.64 -9.08
N ILE A 225 5.55 1.31 -10.16
CA ILE A 225 4.70 1.48 -11.36
C ILE A 225 4.36 0.12 -12.00
N ALA A 226 5.30 -0.83 -11.99
CA ALA A 226 5.01 -2.18 -12.46
C ALA A 226 3.97 -2.91 -11.60
N PHE A 227 4.01 -2.72 -10.28
CA PHE A 227 2.99 -3.26 -9.39
C PHE A 227 1.63 -2.59 -9.60
N GLU A 228 1.57 -1.27 -9.78
CA GLU A 228 0.32 -0.57 -10.14
C GLU A 228 -0.32 -1.15 -11.42
N ILE A 229 0.50 -1.40 -12.46
CA ILE A 229 0.03 -2.05 -13.69
C ILE A 229 -0.52 -3.46 -13.40
N PHE A 230 0.16 -4.23 -12.54
CA PHE A 230 -0.31 -5.58 -12.19
C PHE A 230 -1.60 -5.55 -11.38
N ASP A 231 -1.77 -4.58 -10.48
CA ASP A 231 -2.97 -4.39 -9.69
C ASP A 231 -4.20 -4.24 -10.61
N GLU A 232 -4.15 -3.29 -11.54
CA GLU A 232 -5.21 -3.07 -12.54
C GLU A 232 -5.52 -4.33 -13.37
N LEU A 233 -4.48 -5.09 -13.77
CA LEU A 233 -4.66 -6.34 -14.51
C LEU A 233 -5.27 -7.47 -13.66
N ILE A 234 -4.99 -7.49 -12.36
CA ILE A 234 -5.51 -8.51 -11.43
C ILE A 234 -6.97 -8.23 -11.09
N GLU A 235 -7.33 -6.97 -10.85
CA GLU A 235 -8.70 -6.56 -10.53
C GLU A 235 -9.67 -6.79 -11.70
N SER A 236 -9.16 -6.69 -12.94
CA SER A 236 -10.00 -6.90 -14.12
C SER A 236 -10.60 -8.32 -14.15
N PRO A 237 -11.91 -8.47 -14.44
CA PRO A 237 -12.60 -9.77 -14.40
C PRO A 237 -12.18 -10.70 -15.54
N ALA A 238 -11.51 -10.20 -16.57
CA ALA A 238 -11.06 -10.99 -17.70
C ALA A 238 -9.95 -12.00 -17.29
N PRO A 239 -9.82 -13.15 -17.99
CA PRO A 239 -8.82 -14.17 -17.70
C PRO A 239 -7.44 -13.78 -18.27
N LEU A 240 -6.91 -12.63 -17.83
CA LEU A 240 -5.82 -11.91 -18.48
C LEU A 240 -4.44 -12.49 -18.20
N LEU A 241 -4.23 -13.03 -17.00
CA LEU A 241 -2.90 -13.36 -16.52
C LEU A 241 -2.41 -14.70 -17.06
N GLY A 242 -3.31 -15.65 -17.35
CA GLY A 242 -2.94 -16.99 -17.86
C GLY A 242 -1.77 -17.61 -17.08
N ASP A 243 -0.72 -18.04 -17.78
CA ASP A 243 0.50 -18.58 -17.17
C ASP A 243 1.44 -17.51 -16.59
N SER A 244 1.22 -16.24 -16.92
CA SER A 244 2.02 -15.11 -16.43
C SER A 244 1.85 -14.88 -14.92
N VAL A 245 0.77 -15.42 -14.31
CA VAL A 245 0.58 -15.43 -12.85
C VAL A 245 1.81 -15.99 -12.13
N LYS A 246 2.45 -17.04 -12.68
CA LYS A 246 3.67 -17.61 -12.07
C LYS A 246 4.80 -16.59 -12.01
N ALA A 247 5.02 -15.88 -13.11
CA ALA A 247 6.11 -14.91 -13.21
C ALA A 247 5.87 -13.70 -12.31
N ILE A 248 4.61 -13.23 -12.21
CA ILE A 248 4.23 -12.14 -11.29
C ILE A 248 4.45 -12.58 -9.85
N VAL A 249 3.94 -13.75 -9.44
CA VAL A 249 4.13 -14.26 -8.07
C VAL A 249 5.61 -14.41 -7.74
N HIS A 250 6.41 -15.03 -8.61
CA HIS A 250 7.85 -15.18 -8.35
C HIS A 250 8.56 -13.84 -8.20
N PHE A 251 8.22 -12.84 -9.02
CA PHE A 251 8.76 -11.50 -8.89
C PHE A 251 8.32 -10.81 -7.60
N SER A 252 7.03 -10.85 -7.26
CA SER A 252 6.52 -10.31 -6.00
C SER A 252 7.18 -10.93 -4.78
N LEU A 253 7.39 -12.26 -4.78
CA LEU A 253 8.07 -12.97 -3.70
C LEU A 253 9.56 -12.59 -3.58
N GLU A 254 10.24 -12.37 -4.71
CA GLU A 254 11.64 -11.91 -4.74
C GLU A 254 11.78 -10.49 -4.17
N VAL A 255 10.85 -9.60 -4.52
CA VAL A 255 10.86 -8.21 -4.03
C VAL A 255 10.50 -8.17 -2.54
N CYS A 256 9.45 -8.86 -2.09
CA CYS A 256 9.03 -8.77 -0.69
C CYS A 256 10.03 -9.39 0.29
N SER A 257 10.81 -10.39 -0.14
CA SER A 257 11.83 -11.04 0.68
C SER A 257 13.21 -10.35 0.65
N SER A 258 13.36 -9.27 -0.11
CA SER A 258 14.63 -8.55 -0.22
C SER A 258 14.77 -7.50 0.89
N PRO A 259 15.66 -7.69 1.89
CA PRO A 259 15.77 -6.77 3.02
C PRO A 259 16.44 -5.43 2.69
N ASN A 260 17.03 -5.31 1.48
CA ASN A 260 17.72 -4.10 1.04
C ASN A 260 16.80 -3.08 0.34
N LEU A 261 15.53 -3.42 0.13
CA LEU A 261 14.56 -2.57 -0.54
C LEU A 261 13.71 -1.80 0.48
N ASP A 262 13.17 -0.66 0.06
CA ASP A 262 12.32 0.16 0.90
C ASP A 262 11.03 -0.58 1.29
N SER A 263 10.55 -0.35 2.53
CA SER A 263 9.33 -0.97 3.05
C SER A 263 8.13 -0.73 2.14
N SER A 264 8.02 0.45 1.51
CA SER A 264 6.96 0.75 0.53
C SER A 264 6.99 -0.17 -0.68
N THR A 265 8.17 -0.43 -1.24
CA THR A 265 8.34 -1.30 -2.41
C THR A 265 8.01 -2.75 -2.07
N ARG A 266 8.45 -3.20 -0.89
CA ARG A 266 8.15 -4.54 -0.37
C ARG A 266 6.66 -4.70 -0.08
N HIS A 267 6.03 -3.69 0.52
CA HIS A 267 4.59 -3.67 0.79
C HIS A 267 3.77 -3.80 -0.50
N GLN A 268 4.10 -3.03 -1.55
CA GLN A 268 3.43 -3.14 -2.85
C GLN A 268 3.54 -4.56 -3.45
N ALA A 269 4.72 -5.18 -3.34
CA ALA A 269 4.90 -6.57 -3.78
C ALA A 269 4.00 -7.56 -3.02
N ILE A 270 3.82 -7.37 -1.70
CA ILE A 270 2.94 -8.18 -0.86
C ILE A 270 1.47 -7.96 -1.24
N GLN A 271 1.05 -6.72 -1.51
CA GLN A 271 -0.32 -6.41 -1.91
C GLN A 271 -0.72 -7.10 -3.21
N ILE A 272 0.19 -7.20 -4.19
CA ILE A 272 -0.06 -7.98 -5.42
C ILE A 272 -0.39 -9.44 -5.12
N ILE A 273 0.25 -10.05 -4.12
CA ILE A 273 -0.06 -11.41 -3.68
C ILE A 273 -1.46 -11.44 -3.03
N SER A 274 -1.81 -10.42 -2.24
CA SER A 274 -3.15 -10.24 -1.67
C SER A 274 -4.23 -10.23 -2.75
N TRP A 275 -4.05 -9.41 -3.78
CA TRP A 275 -5.00 -9.28 -4.89
C TRP A 275 -5.14 -10.57 -5.69
N LEU A 276 -4.04 -11.27 -5.94
CA LEU A 276 -4.07 -12.59 -6.57
C LEU A 276 -4.81 -13.62 -5.72
N ALA A 277 -4.62 -13.60 -4.40
CA ALA A 277 -5.34 -14.47 -3.48
C ALA A 277 -6.85 -14.15 -3.43
N LYS A 278 -7.21 -12.87 -3.46
CA LYS A 278 -8.61 -12.40 -3.39
C LYS A 278 -9.38 -12.66 -4.68
N TYR A 279 -8.84 -12.26 -5.83
CA TYR A 279 -9.55 -12.26 -7.13
C TYR A 279 -9.22 -13.45 -8.03
N LYS A 280 -8.03 -14.05 -7.90
CA LYS A 280 -7.52 -15.09 -8.83
C LYS A 280 -7.09 -16.38 -8.12
N SER A 281 -7.70 -16.70 -6.98
CA SER A 281 -7.39 -17.88 -6.13
C SER A 281 -7.38 -19.22 -6.88
N SER A 282 -8.25 -19.39 -7.88
CA SER A 282 -8.30 -20.57 -8.75
C SER A 282 -7.03 -20.75 -9.60
N SER A 283 -6.42 -19.65 -10.04
CA SER A 283 -5.17 -19.66 -10.81
C SER A 283 -3.99 -20.03 -9.92
N LEU A 284 -3.96 -19.55 -8.67
CA LEU A 284 -2.94 -19.94 -7.67
C LEU A 284 -2.97 -21.45 -7.39
N LYS A 285 -4.17 -22.05 -7.28
CA LYS A 285 -4.33 -23.51 -7.18
C LYS A 285 -3.81 -24.22 -8.42
N LYS A 286 -4.28 -23.81 -9.61
CA LYS A 286 -3.91 -24.43 -10.90
C LYS A 286 -2.40 -24.47 -11.11
N HIS A 287 -1.70 -23.43 -10.69
CA HIS A 287 -0.26 -23.29 -10.89
C HIS A 287 0.58 -23.74 -9.69
N SER A 288 -0.03 -24.30 -8.63
CA SER A 288 0.66 -24.78 -7.41
C SER A 288 1.51 -23.70 -6.72
N LEU A 289 1.02 -22.45 -6.72
CA LEU A 289 1.74 -21.30 -6.19
C LEU A 289 1.50 -21.05 -4.70
N ILE A 290 0.50 -21.71 -4.11
CA ILE A 290 0.10 -21.51 -2.70
C ILE A 290 1.25 -21.83 -1.75
N ILE A 291 1.90 -23.00 -1.90
CA ILE A 291 2.99 -23.41 -1.01
C ILE A 291 4.21 -22.46 -1.12
N PRO A 292 4.72 -22.12 -2.33
CA PRO A 292 5.79 -21.13 -2.48
C PRO A 292 5.48 -19.78 -1.84
N ILE A 293 4.24 -19.30 -1.94
CA ILE A 293 3.81 -18.06 -1.31
C ILE A 293 3.92 -18.17 0.22
N LEU A 294 3.35 -19.23 0.80
CA LEU A 294 3.36 -19.44 2.25
C LEU A 294 4.79 -19.60 2.81
N GLN A 295 5.69 -20.25 2.06
CA GLN A 295 7.09 -20.42 2.43
C GLN A 295 7.86 -19.10 2.56
N VAL A 296 7.43 -18.04 1.88
CA VAL A 296 8.03 -16.71 1.96
C VAL A 296 7.28 -15.83 2.96
N LEU A 297 5.93 -15.83 2.92
CA LEU A 297 5.13 -14.96 3.78
C LEU A 297 5.19 -15.35 5.26
N CYS A 298 5.25 -16.65 5.60
CA CYS A 298 5.31 -17.06 7.02
C CYS A 298 6.61 -16.58 7.70
N PRO A 299 7.80 -16.71 7.08
CA PRO A 299 9.03 -16.10 7.60
C PRO A 299 9.01 -14.57 7.66
N LEU A 300 8.29 -13.87 6.78
CA LEU A 300 8.19 -12.39 6.84
C LEU A 300 7.56 -11.89 8.15
N LEU A 301 6.73 -12.71 8.81
CA LEU A 301 6.20 -12.38 10.14
C LEU A 301 7.29 -12.25 11.23
N THR A 302 8.50 -12.77 10.98
CA THR A 302 9.64 -12.65 11.90
C THR A 302 10.32 -11.29 11.82
N GLU A 303 9.99 -10.48 10.81
CA GLU A 303 10.50 -9.11 10.67
C GLU A 303 9.76 -8.12 11.56
N SER A 304 8.92 -8.60 12.48
CA SER A 304 8.16 -7.80 13.45
C SER A 304 9.01 -6.65 14.00
N ALA A 305 8.63 -5.43 13.60
CA ALA A 305 9.21 -4.22 14.14
C ALA A 305 8.77 -4.10 15.61
N SER A 306 9.71 -3.81 16.51
CA SER A 306 9.35 -3.48 17.89
C SER A 306 8.40 -2.28 17.88
N ARG A 307 7.25 -2.37 18.56
CA ARG A 307 6.22 -1.31 18.66
C ARG A 307 6.74 0.08 19.10
N GLU A 308 8.00 0.18 19.53
CA GLU A 308 8.70 1.45 19.77
C GLU A 308 8.95 2.27 18.49
N GLU A 309 8.90 1.65 17.30
CA GLU A 309 9.14 2.33 16.00
C GLU A 309 7.89 2.99 15.38
N GLY A 310 6.72 2.88 16.03
CA GLY A 310 5.47 3.45 15.54
C GLY A 310 4.64 2.48 14.69
N ASP A 311 3.38 2.84 14.49
CA ASP A 311 2.40 2.10 13.69
C ASP A 311 2.72 2.35 12.20
N ASP A 312 3.77 1.73 11.66
CA ASP A 312 4.04 1.80 10.23
C ASP A 312 3.05 0.91 9.49
N ASP A 313 2.02 1.53 8.90
CA ASP A 313 1.03 0.87 8.04
C ASP A 313 1.67 0.15 6.84
N LEU A 314 2.93 0.47 6.51
CA LEU A 314 3.68 -0.14 5.42
C LEU A 314 4.58 -1.30 5.88
N ALA A 315 4.49 -1.72 7.15
CA ALA A 315 5.35 -2.79 7.67
C ALA A 315 5.07 -4.14 6.97
N PRO A 316 6.13 -4.85 6.52
CA PRO A 316 6.00 -6.06 5.71
C PRO A 316 5.41 -7.26 6.47
N ASP A 317 5.62 -7.35 7.78
CA ASP A 317 5.07 -8.38 8.66
C ASP A 317 3.53 -8.27 8.75
N ARG A 318 3.01 -7.05 8.88
CA ARG A 318 1.57 -6.80 8.93
C ARG A 318 0.90 -7.08 7.59
N ALA A 319 1.49 -6.58 6.51
CA ALA A 319 1.01 -6.88 5.16
C ALA A 319 1.03 -8.39 4.88
N ALA A 320 2.07 -9.12 5.32
CA ALA A 320 2.12 -10.57 5.20
C ALA A 320 1.00 -11.26 6.00
N ALA A 321 0.70 -10.80 7.22
CA ALA A 321 -0.41 -11.31 8.02
C ALA A 321 -1.77 -11.12 7.33
N GLU A 322 -2.03 -9.94 6.76
CA GLU A 322 -3.27 -9.68 6.01
C GLU A 322 -3.44 -10.60 4.78
N VAL A 323 -2.34 -10.87 4.08
CA VAL A 323 -2.36 -11.81 2.94
C VAL A 323 -2.63 -13.23 3.43
N LEU A 324 -2.02 -13.66 4.54
CA LEU A 324 -2.24 -14.98 5.12
C LEU A 324 -3.70 -15.16 5.55
N ASP A 325 -4.30 -14.15 6.16
CA ASP A 325 -5.73 -14.14 6.49
C ASP A 325 -6.60 -14.26 5.22
N THR A 326 -6.37 -13.39 4.24
CA THR A 326 -7.10 -13.42 2.96
C THR A 326 -6.98 -14.77 2.26
N MET A 327 -5.79 -15.37 2.26
CA MET A 327 -5.56 -16.71 1.72
C MET A 327 -6.29 -17.76 2.53
N SER A 328 -6.32 -17.66 3.86
CA SER A 328 -7.01 -18.61 4.74
C SER A 328 -8.51 -18.63 4.46
N LEU A 329 -9.14 -17.46 4.27
CA LEU A 329 -10.57 -17.32 3.95
C LEU A 329 -10.93 -17.91 2.58
N LYS A 330 -10.04 -17.83 1.58
CA LYS A 330 -10.30 -18.32 0.21
C LYS A 330 -9.83 -19.76 -0.03
N LEU A 331 -8.79 -20.21 0.68
CA LEU A 331 -8.02 -21.42 0.37
C LEU A 331 -7.70 -22.29 1.60
N PRO A 332 -8.62 -22.52 2.55
CA PRO A 332 -8.29 -23.06 3.88
C PRO A 332 -7.60 -24.43 3.83
N LYS A 333 -8.09 -25.34 2.98
CA LYS A 333 -7.54 -26.71 2.81
C LYS A 333 -6.09 -26.75 2.32
N HIS A 334 -5.63 -25.69 1.66
CA HIS A 334 -4.26 -25.60 1.15
C HIS A 334 -3.36 -24.73 2.03
N VAL A 335 -3.94 -23.84 2.83
CA VAL A 335 -3.22 -22.93 3.73
C VAL A 335 -2.93 -23.58 5.08
N PHE A 336 -3.92 -24.23 5.69
CA PHE A 336 -3.77 -24.76 7.04
C PHE A 336 -2.61 -25.76 7.20
N PRO A 337 -2.44 -26.81 6.35
CA PRO A 337 -1.39 -27.80 6.58
C PRO A 337 0.04 -27.23 6.53
N PRO A 338 0.44 -26.43 5.51
CA PRO A 338 1.76 -25.81 5.49
C PRO A 338 1.98 -24.79 6.63
N VAL A 339 0.97 -24.00 6.97
CA VAL A 339 1.08 -23.03 8.07
C VAL A 339 1.21 -23.73 9.41
N PHE A 340 0.44 -24.80 9.63
CA PHE A 340 0.54 -25.60 10.84
C PHE A 340 1.91 -26.29 10.98
N GLU A 341 2.48 -26.77 9.87
CA GLU A 341 3.85 -27.31 9.84
C GLU A 341 4.88 -26.22 10.19
N PHE A 342 4.79 -25.03 9.58
CA PHE A 342 5.64 -23.89 9.91
C PHE A 342 5.53 -23.50 11.39
N ALA A 343 4.32 -23.40 11.92
CA ALA A 343 4.09 -23.05 13.33
C ALA A 343 4.66 -24.11 14.27
N SER A 344 4.47 -25.39 13.96
CA SER A 344 4.99 -26.51 14.76
C SER A 344 6.52 -26.49 14.83
N LEU A 345 7.20 -26.22 13.72
CA LEU A 345 8.66 -26.12 13.67
C LEU A 345 9.17 -24.83 14.35
N SER A 346 8.54 -23.70 14.05
CA SER A 346 8.99 -22.38 14.51
C SER A 346 8.76 -22.16 16.01
N SER A 347 7.76 -22.82 16.60
CA SER A 347 7.52 -22.80 18.05
C SER A 347 8.68 -23.36 18.88
N GLN A 348 9.51 -24.22 18.28
CA GLN A 348 10.69 -24.82 18.92
C GLN A 348 11.99 -24.07 18.61
N SER A 349 11.91 -22.95 17.89
CA SER A 349 13.08 -22.17 17.48
C SER A 349 13.74 -21.48 18.69
N VAL A 350 15.07 -21.37 18.64
CA VAL A 350 15.85 -20.59 19.62
C VAL A 350 15.54 -19.09 19.46
N ASP A 351 15.25 -18.65 18.24
CA ASP A 351 14.94 -17.26 17.96
C ASP A 351 13.49 -16.92 18.36
N PRO A 352 13.28 -15.95 19.28
CA PRO A 352 11.95 -15.56 19.71
C PRO A 352 11.07 -15.00 18.59
N LYS A 353 11.65 -14.42 17.53
CA LYS A 353 10.88 -13.89 16.39
C LYS A 353 10.16 -15.01 15.64
N PHE A 354 10.81 -16.17 15.49
CA PHE A 354 10.18 -17.35 14.92
C PHE A 354 9.10 -17.93 15.83
N ARG A 355 9.32 -17.92 17.15
CA ARG A 355 8.29 -18.36 18.11
C ARG A 355 7.09 -17.42 18.12
N GLU A 356 7.30 -16.12 18.04
CA GLU A 356 6.25 -15.12 17.86
C GLU A 356 5.47 -15.34 16.56
N ALA A 357 6.17 -15.41 15.42
CA ALA A 357 5.55 -15.69 14.12
C ALA A 357 4.72 -16.99 14.11
N SER A 358 5.17 -18.02 14.86
CA SER A 358 4.46 -19.30 14.97
C SER A 358 3.07 -19.17 15.59
N VAL A 359 2.91 -18.34 16.62
CA VAL A 359 1.63 -18.15 17.30
C VAL A 359 0.79 -17.08 16.62
N THR A 360 1.41 -16.02 16.09
CA THR A 360 0.75 -14.97 15.30
C THR A 360 0.05 -15.59 14.10
N VAL A 361 0.75 -16.41 13.31
CA VAL A 361 0.16 -16.98 12.09
C VAL A 361 -1.03 -17.88 12.39
N LEU A 362 -1.00 -18.63 13.50
CA LEU A 362 -2.12 -19.47 13.92
C LEU A 362 -3.34 -18.61 14.29
N GLY A 363 -3.14 -17.52 15.02
CA GLY A 363 -4.21 -16.55 15.31
C GLY A 363 -4.78 -15.89 14.07
N VAL A 364 -3.92 -15.51 13.12
CA VAL A 364 -4.33 -14.85 11.87
C VAL A 364 -5.20 -15.75 11.00
N ILE A 365 -4.88 -17.04 10.87
CA ILE A 365 -5.63 -17.95 9.99
C ILE A 365 -6.89 -18.54 10.64
N SER A 366 -7.19 -18.23 11.92
CA SER A 366 -8.20 -18.96 12.68
C SER A 366 -9.62 -18.78 12.14
N GLU A 367 -9.94 -17.59 11.64
CA GLU A 367 -11.23 -17.33 11.00
C GLU A 367 -11.36 -18.17 9.71
N GLY A 368 -10.42 -18.05 8.77
CA GLY A 368 -10.53 -18.74 7.49
C GLY A 368 -10.36 -20.26 7.58
N CYS A 369 -9.55 -20.77 8.51
CA CYS A 369 -9.27 -22.19 8.67
C CYS A 369 -10.06 -22.87 9.81
N LEU A 370 -11.15 -22.25 10.29
CA LEU A 370 -11.85 -22.66 11.51
C LEU A 370 -12.18 -24.17 11.56
N GLU A 371 -12.73 -24.73 10.47
CA GLU A 371 -13.15 -26.15 10.42
C GLU A 371 -11.95 -27.10 10.62
N LEU A 372 -10.83 -26.81 9.96
CA LEU A 372 -9.63 -27.64 10.01
C LEU A 372 -8.88 -27.46 11.34
N MET A 373 -8.94 -26.26 11.91
CA MET A 373 -8.34 -25.96 13.22
C MET A 373 -9.10 -26.63 14.35
N LYS A 374 -10.44 -26.67 14.28
CA LYS A 374 -11.29 -27.41 15.24
C LYS A 374 -10.96 -28.89 15.26
N GLU A 375 -10.78 -29.52 14.10
CA GLU A 375 -10.36 -30.93 14.01
C GLU A 375 -9.00 -31.22 14.67
N LYS A 376 -8.10 -30.23 14.71
CA LYS A 376 -6.74 -30.33 15.29
C LYS A 376 -6.53 -29.37 16.46
N LEU A 377 -7.58 -29.07 17.21
CA LEU A 377 -7.54 -28.01 18.22
C LEU A 377 -6.54 -28.31 19.34
N GLY A 378 -6.44 -29.55 19.80
CA GLY A 378 -5.49 -29.95 20.85
C GLY A 378 -4.03 -29.62 20.52
N PRO A 379 -3.47 -30.09 19.39
CA PRO A 379 -2.14 -29.72 18.94
C PRO A 379 -1.94 -28.20 18.73
N VAL A 380 -2.92 -27.50 18.17
CA VAL A 380 -2.86 -26.05 17.97
C VAL A 380 -2.80 -25.31 19.31
N LEU A 381 -3.66 -25.68 20.27
CA LEU A 381 -3.67 -25.12 21.61
C LEU A 381 -2.38 -25.40 22.36
N HIS A 382 -1.77 -26.57 22.17
CA HIS A 382 -0.49 -26.87 22.80
C HIS A 382 0.60 -25.84 22.44
N ILE A 383 0.64 -25.41 21.17
CA ILE A 383 1.60 -24.40 20.70
C ILE A 383 1.29 -23.04 21.35
N VAL A 384 0.03 -22.59 21.29
CA VAL A 384 -0.37 -21.25 21.79
C VAL A 384 -0.26 -21.15 23.32
N LEU A 385 -0.68 -22.18 24.06
CA LEU A 385 -0.55 -22.21 25.51
C LEU A 385 0.92 -22.33 25.96
N GLY A 386 1.78 -22.96 25.14
CA GLY A 386 3.23 -22.95 25.33
C GLY A 386 3.80 -21.54 25.21
N GLY A 387 3.40 -20.81 24.18
CA GLY A 387 3.84 -19.44 23.94
C GLY A 387 3.40 -18.43 25.01
N LEU A 388 2.27 -18.64 25.70
CA LEU A 388 1.89 -17.83 26.88
C LEU A 388 2.88 -17.93 28.05
N ARG A 389 3.71 -18.98 28.07
CA ARG A 389 4.73 -19.22 29.12
C ARG A 389 6.14 -18.90 28.63
N ASP A 390 6.28 -18.29 27.46
CA ASP A 390 7.58 -17.97 26.86
C ASP A 390 8.35 -16.92 27.69
N PRO A 391 9.69 -17.02 27.78
CA PRO A 391 10.50 -15.98 28.43
C PRO A 391 10.34 -14.60 27.78
N GLU A 392 10.09 -14.52 26.47
CA GLU A 392 10.01 -13.26 25.74
C GLU A 392 8.59 -12.68 25.68
N GLN A 393 8.46 -11.40 26.01
CA GLN A 393 7.15 -10.73 26.07
C GLN A 393 6.43 -10.69 24.72
N VAL A 394 7.16 -10.60 23.61
CA VAL A 394 6.59 -10.55 22.25
C VAL A 394 5.83 -11.84 21.93
N VAL A 395 6.38 -13.00 22.32
CA VAL A 395 5.77 -14.32 22.13
C VAL A 395 4.54 -14.47 23.03
N ARG A 396 4.61 -14.03 24.29
CA ARG A 396 3.47 -14.09 25.22
C ARG A 396 2.31 -13.19 24.76
N GLY A 397 2.63 -12.00 24.25
CA GLY A 397 1.66 -11.07 23.68
C GLY A 397 0.98 -11.65 22.44
N ALA A 398 1.76 -12.16 21.47
CA ALA A 398 1.23 -12.78 20.27
C ALA A 398 0.38 -14.03 20.58
N SER A 399 0.78 -14.81 21.59
CA SER A 399 0.01 -15.97 22.06
C SER A 399 -1.33 -15.56 22.68
N SER A 400 -1.36 -14.46 23.44
CA SER A 400 -2.59 -13.89 23.99
C SER A 400 -3.53 -13.44 22.87
N PHE A 401 -3.00 -12.74 21.86
CA PHE A 401 -3.78 -12.35 20.67
C PHE A 401 -4.38 -13.57 19.95
N ALA A 402 -3.56 -14.58 19.64
CA ALA A 402 -4.02 -15.79 18.98
C ALA A 402 -5.12 -16.52 19.77
N LEU A 403 -5.02 -16.52 21.09
CA LEU A 403 -6.03 -17.12 21.95
C LEU A 403 -7.35 -16.35 21.96
N GLY A 404 -7.31 -15.02 21.88
CA GLY A 404 -8.52 -14.21 21.67
C GLY A 404 -9.20 -14.55 20.35
N GLN A 405 -8.43 -14.66 19.26
CA GLN A 405 -8.97 -15.08 17.97
C GLN A 405 -9.58 -16.50 18.01
N PHE A 406 -8.96 -17.42 18.73
CA PHE A 406 -9.53 -18.75 18.91
C PHE A 406 -10.84 -18.72 19.69
N ALA A 407 -10.94 -17.86 20.70
CA ALA A 407 -12.14 -17.66 21.47
C ALA A 407 -13.29 -17.06 20.63
N GLU A 408 -12.99 -16.25 19.61
CA GLU A 408 -14.01 -15.72 18.71
C GLU A 408 -14.45 -16.74 17.65
N TYR A 409 -13.50 -17.43 17.01
CA TYR A 409 -13.78 -18.18 15.78
C TYR A 409 -13.87 -19.71 15.94
N LEU A 410 -13.23 -20.28 16.98
CA LEU A 410 -13.17 -21.75 17.15
C LEU A 410 -14.26 -22.28 18.11
N GLN A 411 -15.38 -21.58 18.18
CA GLN A 411 -16.55 -21.93 19.00
C GLN A 411 -17.42 -23.01 18.35
N PRO A 412 -17.99 -23.98 19.12
CA PRO A 412 -17.90 -24.13 20.58
C PRO A 412 -16.72 -24.99 21.08
N GLU A 413 -15.91 -25.56 20.18
CA GLU A 413 -14.88 -26.54 20.52
C GLU A 413 -13.83 -25.98 21.50
N ILE A 414 -13.49 -24.70 21.35
CA ILE A 414 -12.53 -24.00 22.22
C ILE A 414 -12.96 -23.94 23.69
N ILE A 415 -14.26 -23.78 23.97
CA ILE A 415 -14.76 -23.73 25.34
C ILE A 415 -14.52 -25.06 26.04
N SER A 416 -14.64 -26.20 25.35
CA SER A 416 -14.40 -27.51 25.97
C SER A 416 -12.99 -27.67 26.58
N HIS A 417 -12.05 -26.79 26.23
CA HIS A 417 -10.70 -26.74 26.76
C HIS A 417 -10.50 -25.70 27.89
N TYR A 418 -11.56 -25.10 28.44
CA TYR A 418 -11.50 -24.02 29.43
C TYR A 418 -10.61 -24.34 30.64
N GLU A 419 -10.60 -25.59 31.10
CA GLU A 419 -9.77 -26.02 32.25
C GLU A 419 -8.27 -25.82 32.02
N SER A 420 -7.83 -25.90 30.76
CA SER A 420 -6.43 -25.68 30.37
C SER A 420 -6.15 -24.23 29.97
N VAL A 421 -7.12 -23.57 29.36
CA VAL A 421 -6.98 -22.24 28.75
C VAL A 421 -7.07 -21.14 29.81
N LEU A 422 -8.13 -21.15 30.63
CA LEU A 422 -8.46 -20.06 31.54
C LEU A 422 -7.36 -19.81 32.59
N PRO A 423 -6.75 -20.84 33.22
CA PRO A 423 -5.63 -20.62 34.14
C PRO A 423 -4.42 -19.95 33.46
N CYS A 424 -4.18 -20.23 32.17
CA CYS A 424 -3.09 -19.61 31.43
C CYS A 424 -3.38 -18.12 31.14
N ILE A 425 -4.61 -17.78 30.74
CA ILE A 425 -5.05 -16.38 30.57
C ILE A 425 -4.95 -15.62 31.90
N LEU A 426 -5.42 -16.23 33.00
CA LEU A 426 -5.39 -15.64 34.33
C LEU A 426 -3.98 -15.33 34.83
N ASN A 427 -2.97 -16.05 34.36
CA ASN A 427 -1.56 -15.75 34.64
C ASN A 427 -1.03 -14.63 33.72
N ALA A 428 -1.46 -14.61 32.46
CA ALA A 428 -1.02 -13.64 31.47
C ALA A 428 -1.55 -12.21 31.73
N ILE A 429 -2.75 -12.05 32.30
CA ILE A 429 -3.26 -10.74 32.74
C ILE A 429 -2.46 -10.11 33.90
N GLU A 430 -1.60 -10.89 34.57
CA GLU A 430 -0.70 -10.44 35.64
C GLU A 430 0.75 -10.25 35.14
N ASP A 431 0.98 -10.21 33.83
CA ASP A 431 2.33 -10.09 33.27
C ASP A 431 3.06 -8.82 33.76
N SER A 432 4.38 -8.79 33.60
CA SER A 432 5.16 -7.57 33.78
C SER A 432 4.90 -6.52 32.70
N SER A 433 4.58 -6.95 31.47
CA SER A 433 4.42 -6.09 30.30
C SER A 433 2.98 -5.65 30.12
N ASP A 434 2.77 -4.34 29.95
CA ASP A 434 1.44 -3.78 29.69
C ASP A 434 0.89 -4.24 28.32
N ASP A 435 1.75 -4.49 27.33
CA ASP A 435 1.35 -4.99 26.00
C ASP A 435 0.74 -6.39 26.08
N VAL A 436 1.38 -7.26 26.87
CA VAL A 436 0.89 -8.63 27.09
C VAL A 436 -0.45 -8.56 27.82
N LYS A 437 -0.57 -7.75 28.89
CA LYS A 437 -1.82 -7.58 29.63
C LYS A 437 -2.97 -7.14 28.75
N GLU A 438 -2.76 -6.15 27.89
CA GLU A 438 -3.80 -5.63 26.99
C GLU A 438 -4.35 -6.75 26.09
N LYS A 439 -3.46 -7.51 25.44
CA LYS A 439 -3.82 -8.65 24.59
C LYS A 439 -4.44 -9.79 25.40
N SER A 440 -4.00 -10.02 26.64
CA SER A 440 -4.58 -11.03 27.53
C SER A 440 -5.97 -10.65 28.03
N TYR A 441 -6.26 -9.37 28.29
CA TYR A 441 -7.61 -8.92 28.62
C TYR A 441 -8.56 -9.08 27.45
N TYR A 442 -8.10 -8.79 26.22
CA TYR A 442 -8.86 -9.08 25.01
C TYR A 442 -9.19 -10.59 24.91
N ALA A 443 -8.18 -11.46 25.07
CA ALA A 443 -8.40 -12.90 25.07
C ALA A 443 -9.37 -13.37 26.15
N LEU A 444 -9.27 -12.79 27.35
CA LEU A 444 -10.17 -13.10 28.45
C LEU A 444 -11.62 -12.70 28.14
N ALA A 445 -11.82 -11.48 27.62
CA ALA A 445 -13.14 -10.97 27.29
C ALA A 445 -13.82 -11.87 26.23
N ALA A 446 -13.12 -12.17 25.14
CA ALA A 446 -13.62 -13.02 24.06
C ALA A 446 -13.94 -14.45 24.54
N PHE A 447 -13.09 -15.02 25.41
CA PHE A 447 -13.31 -16.36 25.94
C PHE A 447 -14.51 -16.40 26.89
N CYS A 448 -14.61 -15.44 27.81
CA CYS A 448 -15.70 -15.38 28.78
C CYS A 448 -17.06 -15.15 28.12
N GLU A 449 -17.15 -14.37 27.04
CA GLU A 449 -18.41 -14.05 26.36
C GLU A 449 -19.23 -15.28 25.95
N ASN A 450 -18.55 -16.40 25.65
CA ASN A 450 -19.21 -17.63 25.22
C ASN A 450 -19.25 -18.73 26.30
N MET A 451 -18.69 -18.52 27.51
CA MET A 451 -18.55 -19.59 28.52
C MET A 451 -19.85 -20.02 29.19
N GLY A 452 -20.84 -19.14 29.38
CA GLY A 452 -22.03 -19.49 30.16
C GLY A 452 -21.72 -19.95 31.60
N GLU A 453 -22.40 -21.01 32.08
CA GLU A 453 -22.28 -21.52 33.46
C GLU A 453 -20.88 -22.10 33.78
N GLU A 454 -20.10 -22.46 32.77
CA GLU A 454 -18.73 -22.98 32.92
C GLU A 454 -17.78 -21.95 33.57
N ILE A 455 -18.15 -20.66 33.60
CA ILE A 455 -17.38 -19.61 34.27
C ILE A 455 -17.46 -19.67 35.80
N LEU A 456 -18.53 -20.26 36.35
CA LEU A 456 -18.85 -20.20 37.78
C LEU A 456 -17.71 -20.68 38.70
N PRO A 457 -16.97 -21.77 38.40
CA PRO A 457 -15.86 -22.23 39.24
C PRO A 457 -14.70 -21.23 39.33
N PHE A 458 -14.59 -20.31 38.37
CA PHE A 458 -13.48 -19.36 38.26
C PHE A 458 -13.89 -17.92 38.61
N LEU A 459 -15.20 -17.66 38.76
CA LEU A 459 -15.77 -16.33 38.89
C LEU A 459 -15.11 -15.52 40.02
N ASP A 460 -14.98 -16.09 41.22
CA ASP A 460 -14.39 -15.41 42.37
C ASP A 460 -12.93 -15.02 42.12
N SER A 461 -12.15 -15.92 41.52
CA SER A 461 -10.74 -15.67 41.18
C SER A 461 -10.61 -14.63 40.07
N LEU A 462 -11.47 -14.69 39.05
CA LEU A 462 -11.52 -13.73 37.95
C LEU A 462 -11.81 -12.33 38.46
N MET A 463 -12.89 -12.18 39.22
CA MET A 463 -13.32 -10.89 39.75
C MET A 463 -12.30 -10.31 40.72
N GLY A 464 -11.67 -11.13 41.56
CA GLY A 464 -10.58 -10.69 42.44
C GLY A 464 -9.42 -10.03 41.67
N LYS A 465 -8.96 -10.67 40.58
CA LYS A 465 -7.87 -10.14 39.74
C LYS A 465 -8.30 -8.92 38.92
N LEU A 466 -9.50 -8.93 38.34
CA LEU A 466 -10.03 -7.82 37.56
C LEU A 466 -10.24 -6.56 38.41
N PHE A 467 -10.72 -6.70 39.65
CA PHE A 467 -10.82 -5.55 40.57
C PHE A 467 -9.46 -4.95 40.92
N ALA A 468 -8.44 -5.79 41.15
CA ALA A 468 -7.09 -5.31 41.41
C ALA A 468 -6.56 -4.53 40.20
N ALA A 469 -6.65 -5.12 39.01
CA ALA A 469 -6.23 -4.51 37.75
C ALA A 469 -6.92 -3.16 37.49
N LEU A 470 -8.23 -3.08 37.68
CA LEU A 470 -8.99 -1.85 37.46
C LEU A 470 -8.53 -0.70 38.38
N GLN A 471 -7.99 -1.01 39.56
CA GLN A 471 -7.52 -0.01 40.52
C GLN A 471 -6.05 0.38 40.33
N THR A 472 -5.19 -0.56 39.89
CA THR A 472 -3.73 -0.35 39.87
C THR A 472 -3.15 -0.07 38.48
N SER A 473 -3.87 -0.44 37.41
CA SER A 473 -3.34 -0.37 36.04
C SER A 473 -3.47 1.03 35.42
N LYS A 474 -2.69 1.25 34.36
CA LYS A 474 -2.79 2.46 33.53
C LYS A 474 -4.14 2.55 32.83
N ARG A 475 -4.51 3.76 32.41
CA ARG A 475 -5.80 4.08 31.78
C ARG A 475 -6.21 3.13 30.66
N MET A 476 -5.33 2.89 29.70
CA MET A 476 -5.56 1.97 28.57
C MET A 476 -5.91 0.54 29.01
N LEU A 477 -5.24 0.03 30.05
CA LEU A 477 -5.50 -1.30 30.60
C LEU A 477 -6.79 -1.34 31.43
N GLN A 478 -7.16 -0.23 32.08
CA GLN A 478 -8.45 -0.12 32.75
C GLN A 478 -9.59 -0.25 31.73
N GLU A 479 -9.46 0.33 30.53
CA GLU A 479 -10.46 0.25 29.46
C GLU A 479 -10.69 -1.19 28.99
N THR A 480 -9.62 -1.95 28.70
CA THR A 480 -9.73 -3.36 28.31
C THR A 480 -10.18 -4.25 29.46
N CYS A 481 -9.77 -3.96 30.70
CA CYS A 481 -10.26 -4.64 31.89
C CYS A 481 -11.77 -4.45 32.08
N MET A 482 -12.32 -3.26 31.79
CA MET A 482 -13.78 -3.01 31.84
C MET A 482 -14.53 -3.91 30.86
N SER A 483 -14.02 -4.08 29.64
CA SER A 483 -14.62 -5.01 28.67
C SER A 483 -14.60 -6.46 29.16
N ALA A 484 -13.49 -6.92 29.73
CA ALA A 484 -13.40 -8.26 30.30
C ALA A 484 -14.40 -8.48 31.46
N ILE A 485 -14.59 -7.49 32.35
CA ILE A 485 -15.62 -7.56 33.41
C ILE A 485 -17.01 -7.66 32.79
N GLY A 486 -17.27 -6.93 31.70
CA GLY A 486 -18.54 -6.99 30.97
C GLY A 486 -18.85 -8.40 30.46
N SER A 487 -17.89 -9.03 29.79
CA SER A 487 -18.03 -10.41 29.29
C SER A 487 -18.23 -11.42 30.43
N VAL A 488 -17.50 -11.26 31.54
CA VAL A 488 -17.68 -12.10 32.75
C VAL A 488 -19.08 -11.91 33.34
N ALA A 489 -19.58 -10.68 33.42
CA ALA A 489 -20.92 -10.38 33.92
C ALA A 489 -22.00 -11.01 33.05
N SER A 490 -21.85 -10.90 31.72
CA SER A 490 -22.79 -11.50 30.77
C SER A 490 -22.83 -13.02 30.88
N ALA A 491 -21.69 -13.67 31.07
CA ALA A 491 -21.61 -15.13 31.19
C ALA A 491 -22.11 -15.66 32.54
N ALA A 492 -21.82 -14.96 33.64
CA ALA A 492 -22.19 -15.39 34.98
C ALA A 492 -23.67 -15.13 35.32
N GLU A 493 -24.35 -14.28 34.56
CA GLU A 493 -25.74 -13.88 34.78
C GLU A 493 -26.03 -13.58 36.27
N GLN A 494 -27.02 -14.25 36.87
CA GLN A 494 -27.43 -14.04 38.27
C GLN A 494 -26.29 -14.29 39.28
N ALA A 495 -25.30 -15.11 38.95
CA ALA A 495 -24.16 -15.34 39.83
C ALA A 495 -23.24 -14.10 39.94
N PHE A 496 -23.41 -13.10 39.08
CA PHE A 496 -22.66 -11.84 39.15
C PHE A 496 -23.17 -10.86 40.22
N LEU A 497 -24.39 -11.08 40.77
CA LEU A 497 -25.03 -10.19 41.74
C LEU A 497 -24.12 -9.75 42.93
N PRO A 498 -23.32 -10.64 43.55
CA PRO A 498 -22.44 -10.26 44.67
C PRO A 498 -21.37 -9.22 44.29
N TYR A 499 -21.07 -9.09 43.00
CA TYR A 499 -20.01 -8.23 42.48
C TYR A 499 -20.54 -6.90 41.91
N ALA A 500 -21.83 -6.85 41.55
CA ALA A 500 -22.43 -5.74 40.82
C ALA A 500 -22.27 -4.38 41.54
N GLU A 501 -22.57 -4.33 42.84
CA GLU A 501 -22.48 -3.08 43.61
C GLU A 501 -21.07 -2.47 43.55
N ARG A 502 -20.05 -3.30 43.78
CA ARG A 502 -18.64 -2.88 43.74
C ARG A 502 -18.22 -2.41 42.34
N VAL A 503 -18.68 -3.08 41.29
CA VAL A 503 -18.40 -2.66 39.91
C VAL A 503 -19.02 -1.29 39.63
N LEU A 504 -20.29 -1.09 39.99
CA LEU A 504 -21.00 0.17 39.78
C LEU A 504 -20.33 1.33 40.54
N GLU A 505 -19.85 1.10 41.76
CA GLU A 505 -19.09 2.10 42.52
C GLU A 505 -17.79 2.49 41.82
N LEU A 506 -17.04 1.52 41.30
CA LEU A 506 -15.79 1.80 40.59
C LEU A 506 -16.05 2.53 39.27
N MET A 507 -17.13 2.19 38.56
CA MET A 507 -17.49 2.84 37.29
C MET A 507 -17.86 4.31 37.44
N LYS A 508 -18.45 4.73 38.57
CA LYS A 508 -18.73 6.15 38.85
C LYS A 508 -17.48 7.01 38.70
N ASN A 509 -16.31 6.52 39.14
CA ASN A 509 -15.05 7.26 39.04
C ASN A 509 -14.66 7.57 37.59
N PHE A 510 -15.01 6.70 36.65
CA PHE A 510 -14.75 6.88 35.23
C PHE A 510 -15.82 7.76 34.57
N MET A 511 -17.09 7.59 34.94
CA MET A 511 -18.22 8.31 34.32
C MET A 511 -18.26 9.81 34.64
N ILE A 512 -17.73 10.24 35.80
CA ILE A 512 -17.69 11.66 36.18
C ILE A 512 -16.63 12.49 35.43
N LEU A 513 -15.78 11.82 34.64
CA LEU A 513 -14.69 12.50 33.95
C LEU A 513 -15.26 13.37 32.82
N THR A 514 -14.59 14.49 32.57
CA THR A 514 -15.07 15.51 31.64
C THR A 514 -14.10 15.81 30.50
N SER A 515 -12.84 15.37 30.63
CA SER A 515 -11.81 15.53 29.58
C SER A 515 -12.16 14.72 28.33
N ASP A 516 -11.83 15.29 27.17
CA ASP A 516 -11.97 14.60 25.87
C ASP A 516 -11.00 13.42 25.74
N GLU A 517 -9.83 13.49 26.38
CA GLU A 517 -8.87 12.38 26.42
C GLU A 517 -9.44 11.13 27.12
N ASP A 518 -10.42 11.32 28.01
CA ASP A 518 -11.10 10.26 28.77
C ASP A 518 -12.37 9.74 28.08
N LEU A 519 -12.66 10.16 26.85
CA LEU A 519 -13.89 9.77 26.15
C LEU A 519 -14.03 8.24 26.03
N ARG A 520 -12.95 7.53 25.70
CA ARG A 520 -12.96 6.05 25.57
C ARG A 520 -13.27 5.37 26.89
N SER A 521 -12.55 5.74 27.95
CA SER A 521 -12.80 5.26 29.31
C SER A 521 -14.23 5.53 29.79
N ARG A 522 -14.81 6.69 29.48
CA ARG A 522 -16.22 7.01 29.81
C ARG A 522 -17.18 6.13 29.04
N ALA A 523 -16.93 5.91 27.75
CA ALA A 523 -17.76 5.04 26.91
C ALA A 523 -17.75 3.60 27.43
N ARG A 524 -16.56 3.04 27.72
CA ARG A 524 -16.42 1.68 28.28
C ARG A 524 -17.06 1.53 29.66
N ALA A 525 -16.91 2.53 30.53
CA ALA A 525 -17.57 2.50 31.83
C ALA A 525 -19.10 2.54 31.70
N THR A 526 -19.64 3.33 30.77
CA THR A 526 -21.07 3.41 30.49
C THR A 526 -21.62 2.09 29.92
N GLU A 527 -20.88 1.48 29.00
CA GLU A 527 -21.19 0.16 28.44
C GLU A 527 -21.24 -0.91 29.54
N LEU A 528 -20.22 -0.96 30.41
CA LEU A 528 -20.17 -1.92 31.51
C LEU A 528 -21.35 -1.73 32.49
N VAL A 529 -21.69 -0.48 32.84
CA VAL A 529 -22.87 -0.21 33.68
C VAL A 529 -24.16 -0.71 33.00
N GLY A 530 -24.29 -0.55 31.69
CA GLY A 530 -25.40 -1.09 30.91
C GLY A 530 -25.49 -2.61 30.99
N ILE A 531 -24.35 -3.30 30.82
CA ILE A 531 -24.29 -4.77 30.93
C ILE A 531 -24.66 -5.23 32.34
N VAL A 532 -24.09 -4.60 33.37
CA VAL A 532 -24.42 -4.94 34.76
C VAL A 532 -25.91 -4.71 35.05
N ALA A 533 -26.49 -3.61 34.56
CA ALA A 533 -27.92 -3.34 34.71
C ALA A 533 -28.80 -4.44 34.09
N MET A 534 -28.45 -4.93 32.89
CA MET A 534 -29.18 -6.04 32.24
C MET A 534 -29.09 -7.34 33.04
N VAL A 535 -27.93 -7.61 33.66
CA VAL A 535 -27.70 -8.83 34.44
C VAL A 535 -28.45 -8.81 35.79
N VAL A 536 -28.48 -7.66 36.46
CA VAL A 536 -29.11 -7.54 37.79
C VAL A 536 -30.62 -7.35 37.74
N GLY A 537 -31.19 -6.94 36.59
CA GLY A 537 -32.62 -6.73 36.38
C GLY A 537 -33.06 -5.29 36.63
#